data_AF-A0A840DHD1-F1
#
_entry.id   AF-A0A840DHD1-F1
#
_cell.length_a   1.000
_cell.length_b   1.000
_cell.length_c   1.000
_cell.angle_alpha   90.00
_cell.angle_beta   90.00
_cell.angle_gamma   90.00
#
_symmetry.space_group_name_H-M   'P 1'
#
loop_
_entity.id
_entity.type
_entity.pdbx_description
1 polymer ?
#
loop_
_entity_poly.entity_id
_entity_poly.type
_entity_poly.pdbx_seq_one_letter_code
_entity_poly.pdbx_strand_id
1 'polypeptide(L)'
;MGIAKSLYDDAQQKWRRSAKGNLLNMSAWCHGSEGGSESLQPIAELIGGTAHHFYLRETESVLAEDLPEDLTVCHGLSGRLLALFNTDSPAFVEGKEVLKNCLSALVDSDLCLSDGFMVGRAGVLFAASKILLGADVGNPLFCELKGYCNE
;
A
#
# COMPACT_ATOMS: atom_id res chain seq x y z
N MET A 1 -12.09 4.07 -25.24
CA MET A 1 -10.90 3.75 -24.41
C MET A 1 -10.60 4.99 -23.58
N GLY A 2 -10.82 4.93 -22.27
CA GLY A 2 -10.69 6.09 -21.38
C GLY A 2 -9.25 6.42 -21.03
N ILE A 3 -8.97 7.69 -20.74
CA ILE A 3 -7.64 8.22 -20.38
C ILE A 3 -7.05 7.48 -19.16
N ALA A 4 -7.89 7.13 -18.18
CA ALA A 4 -7.49 6.40 -16.97
C ALA A 4 -6.87 5.01 -17.28
N LYS A 5 -7.40 4.30 -18.28
CA LYS A 5 -6.88 2.99 -18.70
C LYS A 5 -5.49 3.09 -19.33
N SER A 6 -5.27 4.10 -20.17
CA SER A 6 -3.98 4.33 -20.81
C SER A 6 -2.88 4.64 -19.78
N LEU A 7 -3.20 5.48 -18.79
CA LEU A 7 -2.26 5.84 -17.72
C LEU A 7 -1.92 4.64 -16.84
N TYR A 8 -2.89 3.77 -16.56
CA TYR A 8 -2.71 2.56 -15.76
C TYR A 8 -1.81 1.51 -16.45
N ASP A 9 -2.06 1.22 -17.72
CA ASP A 9 -1.27 0.25 -18.48
C ASP A 9 0.20 0.69 -18.60
N ASP A 10 0.42 2.00 -18.74
CA ASP A 10 1.76 2.60 -18.74
C ASP A 10 2.45 2.46 -17.37
N ALA A 11 1.76 2.74 -16.26
CA ALA A 11 2.29 2.60 -14.90
C ALA A 11 2.70 1.15 -14.60
N GLN A 12 1.85 0.17 -14.96
CA GLN A 12 2.15 -1.25 -14.76
C GLN A 12 3.34 -1.71 -15.61
N GLN A 13 3.45 -1.24 -16.85
CA GLN A 13 4.60 -1.54 -17.69
C GLN A 13 5.89 -0.86 -17.19
N LYS A 14 5.82 0.39 -16.72
CA LYS A 14 6.96 1.07 -16.08
C LYS A 14 7.44 0.27 -14.86
N TRP A 15 6.53 -0.20 -14.00
CA TRP A 15 6.88 -1.03 -12.86
C TRP A 15 7.59 -2.32 -13.29
N ARG A 16 7.03 -3.06 -14.26
CA ARG A 16 7.64 -4.29 -14.79
C ARG A 16 9.02 -4.06 -15.40
N ARG A 17 9.26 -2.90 -16.00
CA ARG A 17 10.57 -2.51 -16.55
C ARG A 17 11.55 -2.14 -15.43
N SER A 18 11.10 -1.40 -14.42
CA SER A 18 11.89 -1.02 -13.24
C SER A 18 12.29 -2.24 -12.40
N ALA A 19 11.35 -3.15 -12.14
CA ALA A 19 11.58 -4.40 -11.41
C ALA A 19 12.54 -5.37 -12.13
N LYS A 20 12.75 -5.23 -13.44
CA LYS A 20 13.77 -6.02 -14.16
C LYS A 20 15.18 -5.42 -14.11
N GLY A 21 15.31 -4.14 -13.74
CA GLY A 21 16.60 -3.43 -13.74
C GLY A 21 17.08 -2.95 -12.38
N ASN A 22 16.20 -2.77 -11.38
CA ASN A 22 16.54 -2.06 -10.16
C ASN A 22 15.66 -2.41 -8.93
N LEU A 23 15.47 -3.70 -8.64
CA LEU A 23 14.75 -4.18 -7.43
C LEU A 23 15.32 -3.64 -6.11
N LEU A 24 16.55 -3.10 -6.11
CA LEU A 24 17.25 -2.66 -4.91
C LEU A 24 16.90 -1.23 -4.46
N ASN A 25 16.27 -0.41 -5.31
CA ASN A 25 16.03 1.02 -5.04
C ASN A 25 14.54 1.42 -5.05
N MET A 26 13.62 0.46 -4.98
CA MET A 26 12.19 0.73 -5.02
C MET A 26 11.57 0.42 -3.66
N SER A 27 11.00 1.41 -2.97
CA SER A 27 10.13 1.13 -1.83
C SER A 27 8.76 0.72 -2.34
N ALA A 28 8.40 -0.52 -2.03
CA ALA A 28 7.12 -1.12 -2.32
C ALA A 28 6.76 -2.04 -1.15
N TRP A 29 5.48 -2.26 -0.94
CA TRP A 29 5.01 -3.10 0.17
C TRP A 29 5.69 -4.48 0.17
N CYS A 30 5.85 -5.10 -1.00
CA CYS A 30 6.44 -6.43 -1.10
C CYS A 30 7.95 -6.50 -0.84
N HIS A 31 8.72 -5.41 -1.03
CA HIS A 31 10.18 -5.44 -1.02
C HIS A 31 10.84 -4.13 -0.50
N GLY A 32 10.20 -3.39 0.41
CA GLY A 32 10.75 -2.11 0.86
C GLY A 32 10.12 -1.55 2.13
N SER A 33 10.39 -0.25 2.36
CA SER A 33 10.04 0.45 3.60
C SER A 33 8.54 0.55 3.86
N GLU A 34 7.69 0.43 2.83
CA GLU A 34 6.23 0.34 3.01
C GLU A 34 5.84 -0.87 3.87
N GLY A 35 6.27 -2.07 3.47
CA GLY A 35 5.96 -3.30 4.20
C GLY A 35 6.68 -3.37 5.55
N GLY A 36 7.91 -2.84 5.60
CA GLY A 36 8.68 -2.69 6.84
C GLY A 36 7.94 -1.81 7.85
N SER A 37 7.54 -0.60 7.45
CA SER A 37 6.79 0.34 8.29
C SER A 37 5.47 -0.26 8.80
N GLU A 38 4.64 -0.81 7.90
CA GLU A 38 3.34 -1.37 8.29
C GLU A 38 3.49 -2.52 9.29
N SER A 39 4.46 -3.41 9.07
CA SER A 39 4.69 -4.57 9.93
C SER A 39 5.33 -4.19 11.27
N LEU A 40 6.20 -3.17 11.28
CA LEU A 40 6.91 -2.74 12.48
C LEU A 40 6.05 -1.91 13.42
N GLN A 41 5.03 -1.20 12.94
CA GLN A 41 4.17 -0.37 13.79
C GLN A 41 3.65 -1.13 15.04
N PRO A 42 2.94 -2.27 14.91
CA PRO A 42 2.42 -2.98 16.10
C PRO A 42 3.54 -3.53 17.00
N ILE A 43 4.68 -3.90 16.43
CA ILE A 43 5.85 -4.36 17.20
C ILE A 43 6.43 -3.19 17.99
N ALA A 44 6.61 -2.04 17.35
CA ALA A 44 7.12 -0.82 17.96
C ALA A 44 6.21 -0.33 19.10
N GLU A 45 4.89 -0.41 18.94
CA GLU A 45 3.91 -0.10 19.99
C GLU A 45 4.03 -1.06 21.19
N LEU A 46 4.31 -2.34 20.94
CA LEU A 46 4.40 -3.36 21.98
C LEU A 46 5.71 -3.30 22.79
N ILE A 47 6.86 -3.23 22.12
CA ILE A 47 8.18 -3.38 22.77
C ILE A 47 9.01 -2.09 22.83
N GLY A 48 8.61 -1.03 22.10
CA GLY A 48 9.31 0.25 22.07
C GLY A 48 10.79 0.16 21.64
N GLY A 49 11.59 1.12 22.12
CA GLY A 49 13.05 1.13 21.96
C GLY A 49 13.51 1.09 20.50
N THR A 50 14.44 0.18 20.20
CA THR A 50 15.02 0.01 18.85
C THR A 50 13.96 -0.28 17.78
N ALA A 51 12.89 -1.01 18.11
CA ALA A 51 11.82 -1.29 17.16
C ALA A 51 11.08 -0.01 16.75
N HIS A 52 10.87 0.91 17.69
CA HIS A 52 10.28 2.22 17.41
C HIS A 52 11.18 3.09 16.53
N HIS A 53 12.48 3.11 16.79
CA HIS A 53 13.43 3.81 15.91
C HIS A 53 13.44 3.24 14.49
N PHE A 54 13.35 1.91 14.37
CA PHE A 54 13.32 1.26 13.06
C PHE A 54 12.02 1.57 12.31
N TYR A 55 10.88 1.51 12.98
CA TYR A 55 9.59 1.92 12.43
C TYR A 55 9.61 3.37 11.90
N LEU A 56 10.12 4.32 12.70
CA LEU A 56 10.20 5.72 12.27
C LEU A 56 11.08 5.90 11.05
N ARG A 57 12.25 5.24 11.00
CA ARG A 57 13.17 5.31 9.85
C ARG A 57 12.54 4.77 8.57
N GLU A 58 11.82 3.65 8.65
CA GLU A 58 11.11 3.10 7.49
C GLU A 58 9.98 4.04 7.05
N THR A 59 9.22 4.60 8.01
CA THR A 59 8.17 5.58 7.73
C THR A 59 8.74 6.83 7.04
N GLU A 60 9.85 7.37 7.52
CA GLU A 60 10.54 8.51 6.89
C GLU A 60 11.00 8.19 5.47
N SER A 61 11.49 6.96 5.25
CA SER A 61 11.89 6.50 3.91
C SER A 61 10.69 6.42 2.97
N VAL A 62 9.53 6.00 3.47
CA VAL A 62 8.26 6.01 2.73
C VAL A 62 7.79 7.45 2.43
N LEU A 63 7.99 8.39 3.35
CA LEU A 63 7.59 9.79 3.13
C LEU A 63 8.50 10.56 2.17
N ALA A 64 9.72 10.07 1.94
CA ALA A 64 10.70 10.71 1.08
C ALA A 64 10.49 10.43 -0.42
N GLU A 65 9.61 9.50 -0.78
CA GLU A 65 9.32 9.16 -2.17
C GLU A 65 7.96 9.70 -2.63
N ASP A 66 7.84 9.90 -3.95
CA ASP A 66 6.58 10.30 -4.59
C ASP A 66 5.50 9.21 -4.46
N LEU A 67 4.24 9.62 -4.57
CA LEU A 67 3.12 8.68 -4.57
C LEU A 67 3.16 7.74 -5.79
N PRO A 68 2.92 6.43 -5.60
CA PRO A 68 2.88 5.49 -6.71
C PRO A 68 1.73 5.79 -7.69
N GLU A 69 2.00 5.62 -9.00
CA GLU A 69 0.98 5.72 -10.06
C GLU A 69 0.07 4.46 -10.13
N ASP A 70 0.57 3.29 -9.70
CA ASP A 70 -0.22 2.06 -9.63
C ASP A 70 -1.12 2.05 -8.39
N LEU A 71 -2.26 1.36 -8.44
CA LEU A 71 -3.23 1.33 -7.34
C LEU A 71 -3.04 0.15 -6.39
N THR A 72 -2.26 -0.87 -6.75
CA THR A 72 -2.27 -2.16 -6.06
C THR A 72 -1.63 -2.13 -4.66
N VAL A 73 -1.82 -3.20 -3.88
CA VAL A 73 -1.19 -3.34 -2.55
C VAL A 73 0.29 -3.65 -2.68
N CYS A 74 0.67 -4.54 -3.59
CA CYS A 74 2.03 -5.07 -3.70
C CYS A 74 3.10 -3.98 -3.91
N HIS A 75 2.78 -2.98 -4.72
CA HIS A 75 3.74 -1.96 -5.16
C HIS A 75 3.08 -0.66 -5.62
N GLY A 76 1.85 -0.42 -5.18
CA GLY A 76 1.06 0.73 -5.57
C GLY A 76 0.61 1.55 -4.39
N LEU A 77 -0.23 2.53 -4.70
CA LEU A 77 -0.78 3.51 -3.80
C LEU A 77 -1.49 2.86 -2.60
N SER A 78 -2.18 1.74 -2.79
CA SER A 78 -2.84 1.05 -1.67
C SER A 78 -1.84 0.56 -0.63
N GLY A 79 -0.69 0.00 -1.05
CA GLY A 79 0.39 -0.43 -0.13
C GLY A 79 1.02 0.75 0.59
N ARG A 80 1.33 1.82 -0.15
CA ARG A 80 1.84 3.09 0.39
C ARG A 80 0.92 3.65 1.48
N LEU A 81 -0.38 3.72 1.22
CA LEU A 81 -1.33 4.28 2.17
C LEU A 81 -1.59 3.39 3.38
N LEU A 82 -1.50 2.06 3.23
CA LEU A 82 -1.56 1.14 4.37
C LEU A 82 -0.36 1.35 5.31
N ALA A 83 0.85 1.51 4.76
CA ALA A 83 2.05 1.82 5.52
C ALA A 83 1.99 3.19 6.24
N LEU A 84 1.19 4.12 5.71
CA LEU A 84 1.00 5.47 6.23
C LEU A 84 -0.32 5.66 7.00
N PHE A 85 -1.09 4.59 7.24
CA PHE A 85 -2.50 4.64 7.69
C PHE A 85 -2.76 5.40 9.00
N ASN A 86 -1.72 5.61 9.82
CA ASN A 86 -1.80 6.37 11.07
C ASN A 86 -0.92 7.63 11.06
N THR A 87 -0.49 8.07 9.88
CA THR A 87 0.30 9.28 9.71
C THR A 87 -0.62 10.39 9.20
N ASP A 88 -0.61 11.56 9.84
CA ASP A 88 -1.26 12.76 9.31
C ASP A 88 -0.37 13.44 8.24
N SER A 89 0.38 12.65 7.47
CA SER A 89 1.33 13.17 6.51
C SER A 89 0.62 13.75 5.28
N PRO A 90 1.19 14.79 4.63
CA PRO A 90 0.65 15.32 3.38
C PRO A 90 0.49 14.25 2.30
N ALA A 91 1.45 13.32 2.19
CA ALA A 91 1.40 12.19 1.25
C ALA A 91 0.22 11.25 1.52
N PHE A 92 -0.09 10.98 2.79
CA PHE A 92 -1.25 10.17 3.15
C PHE A 92 -2.57 10.88 2.79
N VAL A 93 -2.68 12.18 3.11
CA VAL A 93 -3.87 12.99 2.78
C VAL A 93 -4.10 13.08 1.27
N GLU A 94 -3.04 13.36 0.51
CA GLU A 94 -3.10 13.44 -0.95
C GLU A 94 -3.46 12.09 -1.57
N GLY A 95 -2.73 11.03 -1.19
CA GLY A 95 -2.97 9.70 -1.74
C GLY A 95 -4.35 9.14 -1.38
N LYS A 96 -4.89 9.50 -0.21
CA LYS A 96 -6.27 9.18 0.17
C LYS A 96 -7.30 9.76 -0.81
N GLU A 97 -7.14 11.01 -1.22
CA GLU A 97 -8.02 11.63 -2.20
C GLU A 97 -7.84 11.02 -3.60
N VAL A 98 -6.61 10.68 -4.00
CA VAL A 98 -6.35 9.94 -5.25
C VAL A 98 -7.06 8.59 -5.24
N LEU A 99 -6.89 7.79 -4.18
CA LEU A 99 -7.53 6.50 -4.02
C LEU A 99 -9.06 6.63 -4.12
N LYS A 100 -9.65 7.59 -3.41
CA LYS A 100 -11.10 7.87 -3.43
C LYS A 100 -11.60 8.18 -4.84
N ASN A 101 -10.88 9.02 -5.59
CA ASN A 101 -11.25 9.37 -6.97
C ASN A 101 -11.17 8.15 -7.91
N CYS A 102 -10.23 7.24 -7.68
CA CYS A 102 -10.07 6.02 -8.46
C CYS A 102 -11.12 4.95 -8.16
N LEU A 103 -11.81 4.98 -7.01
CA LEU A 103 -12.78 3.96 -6.65
C LEU A 103 -13.99 3.89 -7.58
N SER A 104 -14.48 5.03 -8.07
CA SER A 104 -15.59 5.03 -9.04
C SER A 104 -15.20 4.26 -10.31
N ALA A 105 -13.99 4.50 -10.84
CA ALA A 105 -13.47 3.78 -12.01
C ALA A 105 -13.21 2.28 -11.74
N LEU A 106 -12.94 1.91 -10.49
CA LEU A 106 -12.77 0.52 -10.06
C LEU A 106 -14.11 -0.25 -10.11
N VAL A 107 -15.18 0.38 -9.60
CA VAL A 107 -16.54 -0.18 -9.56
C VAL A 107 -17.09 -0.31 -10.97
N ASP A 108 -16.86 0.69 -11.82
CA ASP A 108 -17.31 0.70 -13.21
C ASP A 108 -16.47 -0.23 -14.12
N SER A 109 -15.49 -0.94 -13.56
CA SER A 109 -14.59 -1.89 -14.25
C SER A 109 -13.74 -1.28 -15.38
N ASP A 110 -13.55 0.04 -15.37
CA ASP A 110 -12.72 0.75 -16.35
C ASP A 110 -11.21 0.51 -16.11
N LEU A 111 -10.84 0.11 -14.90
CA LEU A 111 -9.48 -0.27 -14.52
C LEU A 111 -9.24 -1.76 -14.81
N CYS A 112 -8.23 -2.07 -15.62
CA CYS A 112 -7.84 -3.45 -15.97
C CYS A 112 -7.07 -4.14 -14.83
N LEU A 113 -7.71 -4.28 -13.67
CA LEU A 113 -7.17 -4.96 -12.49
C LEU A 113 -7.67 -6.41 -12.41
N SER A 114 -6.80 -7.30 -11.93
CA SER A 114 -7.20 -8.66 -11.55
C SER A 114 -8.11 -8.64 -10.31
N ASP A 115 -8.70 -9.78 -9.93
CA ASP A 115 -9.48 -9.89 -8.69
C ASP A 115 -8.65 -10.27 -7.46
N GLY A 116 -7.34 -10.43 -7.62
CA GLY A 116 -6.43 -10.80 -6.53
C GLY A 116 -6.25 -9.69 -5.48
N PHE A 117 -5.78 -10.07 -4.30
CA PHE A 117 -5.48 -9.13 -3.22
C PHE A 117 -4.26 -8.26 -3.57
N MET A 118 -3.11 -8.88 -3.82
CA MET A 118 -1.84 -8.15 -3.97
C MET A 118 -1.78 -7.21 -5.18
N VAL A 119 -2.37 -7.63 -6.31
CA VAL A 119 -2.23 -6.95 -7.62
C VAL A 119 -3.58 -6.68 -8.29
N GLY A 120 -4.64 -6.57 -7.49
CA GLY A 120 -6.00 -6.55 -8.00
C GLY A 120 -7.00 -5.78 -7.14
N ARG A 121 -8.25 -5.80 -7.58
CA ARG A 121 -9.38 -5.05 -7.01
C ARG A 121 -9.59 -5.35 -5.54
N ALA A 122 -9.42 -6.60 -5.12
CA ALA A 122 -9.65 -7.00 -3.73
C ALA A 122 -8.74 -6.25 -2.75
N GLY A 123 -7.46 -6.06 -3.08
CA GLY A 123 -6.54 -5.31 -2.20
C GLY A 123 -6.82 -3.82 -2.19
N VAL A 124 -7.20 -3.24 -3.34
CA VAL A 124 -7.60 -1.83 -3.43
C VAL A 124 -8.84 -1.56 -2.58
N LEU A 125 -9.85 -2.43 -2.69
CA LEU A 125 -11.07 -2.34 -1.89
C LEU A 125 -10.80 -2.54 -0.40
N PHE A 126 -9.91 -3.47 -0.04
CA PHE A 126 -9.46 -3.66 1.33
C PHE A 126 -8.82 -2.37 1.88
N ALA A 127 -7.83 -1.82 1.18
CA ALA A 127 -7.16 -0.59 1.59
C ALA A 127 -8.16 0.57 1.73
N ALA A 128 -9.04 0.76 0.74
CA ALA A 128 -10.09 1.77 0.79
C ALA A 128 -11.04 1.59 1.99
N SER A 129 -11.45 0.37 2.31
CA SER A 129 -12.33 0.11 3.45
C SER A 129 -11.68 0.53 4.77
N LYS A 130 -10.37 0.27 4.92
CA LYS A 130 -9.61 0.66 6.11
C LYS A 130 -9.37 2.18 6.16
N ILE A 131 -8.84 2.74 5.07
CA ILE A 131 -8.37 4.15 5.00
C ILE A 131 -9.53 5.16 4.93
N LEU A 132 -10.56 4.88 4.14
CA LEU A 132 -11.65 5.84 3.89
C LEU A 132 -12.80 5.68 4.86
N LEU A 133 -13.11 4.45 5.26
CA LEU A 133 -14.26 4.16 6.12
C LEU A 133 -13.86 3.92 7.58
N GLY A 134 -12.56 3.87 7.89
CA GLY A 134 -12.07 3.57 9.23
C GLY A 134 -12.48 2.17 9.71
N ALA A 135 -12.75 1.25 8.78
CA ALA A 135 -13.15 -0.10 9.14
C ALA A 135 -11.98 -0.82 9.82
N ASP A 136 -12.25 -1.46 10.96
CA ASP A 136 -11.29 -2.33 11.63
C ASP A 136 -11.19 -3.67 10.89
N VAL A 137 -10.61 -3.62 9.69
CA VAL A 137 -10.30 -4.79 8.89
C VAL A 137 -8.83 -5.13 9.13
N GLY A 138 -8.61 -6.22 9.86
CA GLY A 138 -7.27 -6.78 10.02
C GLY A 138 -6.67 -7.05 8.65
N ASN A 139 -5.37 -6.75 8.48
CA ASN A 139 -4.69 -7.11 7.24
C ASN A 139 -4.74 -8.64 7.10
N PRO A 140 -5.37 -9.19 6.04
CA PRO A 140 -5.59 -10.62 5.91
C PRO A 140 -4.28 -11.42 5.90
N LEU A 141 -3.16 -10.80 5.53
CA LEU A 141 -1.83 -11.42 5.56
C LEU A 141 -1.27 -11.59 6.98
N PHE A 142 -1.75 -10.81 7.96
CA PHE A 142 -1.37 -10.92 9.36
C PHE A 142 -2.43 -11.62 10.22
N CYS A 143 -3.65 -11.80 9.69
CA CYS A 143 -4.73 -12.49 10.40
C CYS A 143 -4.41 -13.96 10.71
N GLU A 144 -3.64 -14.65 9.85
CA GLU A 144 -3.22 -16.04 10.11
C GLU A 144 -2.23 -16.16 11.28
N LEU A 145 -1.50 -15.08 11.63
CA LEU A 145 -0.57 -15.11 12.77
C LEU A 145 -1.28 -15.15 14.13
N LYS A 146 -2.51 -14.61 14.23
CA LYS A 146 -3.30 -14.69 15.49
C LYS A 146 -3.71 -16.13 15.84
N GLY A 147 -3.74 -17.03 14.86
CA GLY A 147 -3.96 -18.46 15.08
C GLY A 147 -2.75 -19.17 15.71
N TYR A 148 -1.53 -18.69 15.44
CA TYR A 148 -0.29 -19.32 15.92
C TYR A 148 0.20 -18.80 17.28
N CYS A 149 -0.25 -17.63 17.74
CA CYS A 149 0.15 -17.07 19.03
C CYS A 149 -0.74 -17.48 20.22
N ASN A 150 -1.78 -18.28 19.96
CA ASN A 150 -2.68 -18.83 20.98
C ASN A 150 -2.58 -20.37 21.12
N GLU A 151 -1.50 -20.96 20.61
CA GLU A 151 -1.10 -22.35 20.89
C GLU A 151 0.09 -22.42 21.84
#